data_AF-A0A819Z6T3-F1
#
_entry.id   AF-A0A819Z6T3-F1
#
_cell.length_a   1.000
_cell.length_b   1.000
_cell.length_c   1.000
_cell.angle_alpha   90.00
_cell.angle_beta   90.00
_cell.angle_gamma   90.00
#
_symmetry.space_group_name_H-M   'P 1'
#
loop_
_entity.id
_entity.type
_entity.pdbx_description
1 polymer ?
#
loop_
_entity_poly.entity_id
_entity_poly.type
_entity_poly.pdbx_seq_one_letter_code
_entity_poly.pdbx_strand_id
1 'polypeptide(L)'
;MKKKENEKQFLNEIKLKQENQVEKYRTYRIGELPDIQIRYSDIIIPLQALAQYDNHIARLLYASLFTSIFNSLEDKLLPDEYFNLIQTIQHRFDVMLSQSEIFYPSFVAALLDIVLSKPEQIQISSQYISASTISSHLESVAKCYRSLANYDDVREESHTDFLLALNSYITALEQYSLTDETLNDSILELEHEFWTQSILNCCNQLNNWTIMSNTYIY
;
A
#
# COMPACT_ATOMS: atom_id res chain seq x y z
N MET A 1 -33.82 17.84 -34.92
CA MET A 1 -32.37 17.75 -34.64
C MET A 1 -31.83 19.04 -34.04
N LYS A 2 -31.98 20.22 -34.68
CA LYS A 2 -31.53 21.54 -34.14
C LYS A 2 -31.89 21.86 -32.68
N LYS A 3 -33.10 21.53 -32.21
CA LYS A 3 -33.52 21.81 -30.81
C LYS A 3 -32.69 21.05 -29.76
N LYS A 4 -32.34 19.78 -30.05
CA LYS A 4 -31.50 18.95 -29.16
C LYS A 4 -30.04 19.41 -29.16
N GLU A 5 -29.54 19.91 -30.29
CA GLU A 5 -28.20 20.51 -30.37
C GLU A 5 -28.10 21.82 -29.58
N ASN A 6 -29.09 22.71 -29.70
CA ASN A 6 -29.13 23.97 -28.96
C ASN A 6 -29.22 23.73 -27.44
N GLU A 7 -29.99 22.74 -27.00
CA GLU A 7 -30.11 22.38 -25.58
C GLU A 7 -28.78 21.82 -25.02
N LYS A 8 -28.08 21.00 -25.82
CA LYS A 8 -26.75 20.48 -25.46
C LYS A 8 -25.69 21.59 -25.40
N GLN A 9 -25.75 22.56 -26.31
CA GLN A 9 -24.88 23.74 -26.30
C GLN A 9 -25.14 24.62 -25.06
N PHE A 10 -26.40 24.86 -24.71
CA PHE A 10 -26.78 25.62 -23.52
C PHE A 10 -26.33 24.95 -22.21
N LEU A 11 -26.50 23.63 -22.10
CA LEU A 11 -26.01 22.84 -20.97
C LEU A 11 -24.48 22.91 -20.84
N ASN A 12 -23.76 22.86 -21.96
CA ASN A 12 -22.30 23.01 -21.97
C ASN A 12 -21.88 24.42 -21.55
N GLU A 13 -22.57 25.47 -22.01
CA GLU A 13 -22.27 26.84 -21.58
C GLU A 13 -22.51 27.06 -20.08
N ILE A 14 -23.54 26.44 -19.50
CA ILE A 14 -23.78 26.47 -18.05
C ILE A 14 -22.64 25.78 -17.30
N LYS A 15 -22.23 24.58 -17.73
CA LYS A 15 -21.10 23.86 -17.14
C LYS A 15 -19.81 24.66 -17.23
N LEU A 16 -19.52 25.26 -18.39
CA LEU A 16 -18.31 26.04 -18.60
C LEU A 16 -18.30 27.32 -17.76
N LYS A 17 -19.47 27.93 -17.50
CA LYS A 17 -19.60 29.06 -16.57
C LYS A 17 -19.41 28.63 -15.11
N GLN A 18 -19.89 27.45 -14.72
CA GLN A 18 -19.69 26.89 -13.38
C GLN A 18 -18.24 26.49 -13.14
N GLU A 19 -17.59 25.85 -14.11
CA GLU A 19 -16.17 25.44 -14.05
C GLU A 19 -15.22 26.64 -13.95
N ASN A 20 -15.57 27.77 -14.57
CA ASN A 20 -14.79 29.01 -14.49
C ASN A 20 -15.14 29.88 -13.27
N GLN A 21 -16.17 29.53 -12.50
CA GLN A 21 -16.58 30.29 -11.33
C GLN A 21 -15.88 29.73 -10.09
N VAL A 22 -14.97 30.52 -9.51
CA VAL A 22 -14.31 30.17 -8.25
C VAL A 22 -15.27 30.39 -7.09
N GLU A 23 -15.70 29.30 -6.46
CA GLU A 23 -16.52 29.34 -5.25
C GLU A 23 -15.67 29.70 -4.01
N LYS A 24 -16.19 30.59 -3.17
CA LYS A 24 -15.57 30.92 -1.88
C LYS A 24 -16.26 30.12 -0.78
N TYR A 25 -15.50 29.28 -0.08
CA TYR A 25 -16.00 28.49 1.05
C TYR A 25 -16.03 29.24 2.38
N ARG A 26 -15.47 30.45 2.44
CA ARG A 26 -15.39 31.28 3.65
C ARG A 26 -15.69 32.74 3.33
N THR A 27 -16.36 33.40 4.29
CA THR A 27 -16.50 34.85 4.32
C THR A 27 -15.42 35.45 5.23
N TYR A 28 -14.77 36.52 4.77
CA TYR A 28 -13.72 37.20 5.51
C TYR A 28 -14.23 38.54 6.01
N ARG A 29 -13.99 38.85 7.28
CA ARG A 29 -14.26 40.18 7.82
C ARG A 29 -13.31 41.20 7.19
N ILE A 30 -13.85 42.34 6.80
CA ILE A 30 -13.08 43.48 6.30
C ILE A 30 -13.09 44.54 7.40
N GLY A 31 -11.91 44.95 7.88
CA GLY A 31 -11.73 45.93 8.96
C GLY A 31 -10.25 46.09 9.31
N GLU A 32 -9.92 47.01 10.22
CA GLU A 32 -8.52 47.28 10.59
C GLU A 32 -7.87 46.18 11.43
N LEU A 33 -8.67 45.43 12.20
CA LEU A 33 -8.19 44.35 13.06
C LEU A 33 -8.37 42.98 12.38
N PRO A 34 -7.43 42.04 12.59
CA PRO A 34 -7.50 40.70 12.01
C PRO A 34 -8.70 39.92 12.54
N ASP A 35 -9.21 39.00 11.71
CA ASP A 35 -10.31 38.11 12.06
C ASP A 35 -9.83 36.98 12.98
N ILE A 36 -9.96 37.19 14.29
CA ILE A 36 -9.44 36.30 15.33
C ILE A 36 -10.37 35.13 15.70
N GLN A 37 -11.67 35.22 15.39
CA GLN A 37 -12.67 34.21 15.79
C GLN A 37 -13.20 33.49 14.55
N ILE A 38 -12.41 32.53 14.08
CA ILE A 38 -12.77 31.70 12.93
C ILE A 38 -13.73 30.59 13.37
N ARG A 39 -14.90 30.48 12.73
CA ARG A 39 -15.85 29.39 13.00
C ARG A 39 -15.28 28.07 12.50
N TYR A 40 -15.55 26.97 13.20
CA TYR A 40 -15.10 25.64 12.77
C TYR A 40 -15.58 25.26 11.36
N SER A 41 -16.82 25.63 11.00
CA SER A 41 -17.36 25.41 9.66
C SER A 41 -16.50 26.04 8.56
N ASP A 42 -15.95 27.22 8.84
CA ASP A 42 -15.12 27.99 7.90
C ASP A 42 -13.70 27.40 7.73
N ILE A 43 -13.38 26.33 8.46
CA ILE A 43 -12.14 25.55 8.34
C ILE A 43 -12.44 24.17 7.76
N ILE A 44 -13.47 23.49 8.29
CA ILE A 44 -13.82 22.12 7.90
C ILE A 44 -14.29 22.06 6.44
N ILE A 45 -15.17 22.99 6.02
CA ILE A 45 -15.72 22.97 4.65
C ILE A 45 -14.62 23.17 3.59
N PRO A 46 -13.74 24.20 3.69
CA PRO A 46 -12.63 24.33 2.76
C PRO A 46 -11.68 23.13 2.77
N LEU A 47 -11.40 22.55 3.93
CA LEU A 47 -10.50 21.39 4.04
C LEU A 47 -11.10 20.16 3.35
N GLN A 48 -12.40 19.94 3.50
CA GLN A 48 -13.11 18.87 2.80
C GLN A 48 -13.13 19.10 1.29
N ALA A 49 -13.42 20.32 0.84
CA ALA A 49 -13.37 20.67 -0.57
C ALA A 49 -11.96 20.39 -1.14
N LEU A 50 -10.92 20.82 -0.43
CA LEU A 50 -9.53 20.61 -0.84
C LEU A 50 -9.18 19.12 -0.95
N ALA A 51 -9.61 18.30 0.01
CA ALA A 51 -9.42 16.85 -0.03
C ALA A 51 -10.18 16.17 -1.19
N GLN A 52 -11.28 16.75 -1.70
CA GLN A 52 -11.98 16.21 -2.88
C GLN A 52 -11.24 16.51 -4.19
N TYR A 53 -10.45 17.59 -4.23
CA TYR A 53 -9.71 17.99 -5.43
C TYR A 53 -8.28 17.42 -5.45
N ASP A 54 -7.63 17.30 -4.30
CA ASP A 54 -6.24 16.84 -4.19
C ASP A 54 -6.14 15.54 -3.39
N ASN A 55 -5.78 14.47 -4.08
CA ASN A 55 -5.64 13.13 -3.52
C ASN A 55 -4.50 13.03 -2.48
N HIS A 56 -3.46 13.87 -2.58
CA HIS A 56 -2.40 13.90 -1.59
C HIS A 56 -2.92 14.47 -0.26
N ILE A 57 -3.68 15.56 -0.33
CA ILE A 57 -4.30 16.18 0.84
C ILE A 57 -5.36 15.24 1.43
N ALA A 58 -6.15 14.57 0.59
CA ALA A 58 -7.10 13.56 1.01
C ALA A 58 -6.43 12.45 1.83
N ARG A 59 -5.30 11.94 1.33
CA ARG A 59 -4.49 10.92 2.02
C ARG A 59 -4.04 11.40 3.39
N LEU A 60 -3.41 12.57 3.47
CA LEU A 60 -2.89 13.13 4.72
C LEU A 60 -4.01 13.35 5.74
N LEU A 61 -5.14 13.92 5.28
CA LEU A 61 -6.32 14.17 6.12
C LEU A 61 -6.90 12.86 6.65
N TYR A 62 -7.07 11.87 5.78
CA TYR A 62 -7.62 10.57 6.14
C TYR A 62 -6.72 9.84 7.15
N ALA A 63 -5.43 9.73 6.87
CA ALA A 63 -4.47 9.08 7.77
C ALA A 63 -4.44 9.78 9.14
N SER A 64 -4.35 11.12 9.16
CA SER A 64 -4.34 11.89 10.41
C SER A 64 -5.62 11.70 11.23
N LEU A 65 -6.80 11.76 10.59
CA LEU A 65 -8.07 11.57 11.28
C LEU A 65 -8.22 10.14 11.80
N PHE A 66 -7.89 9.15 10.97
CA PHE A 66 -7.96 7.75 11.33
C PHE A 66 -7.08 7.44 12.55
N THR A 67 -5.79 7.78 12.49
CA THR A 67 -4.86 7.54 13.60
C THR A 67 -5.28 8.28 14.87
N SER A 68 -5.80 9.52 14.75
CA SER A 68 -6.28 10.28 15.91
C SER A 68 -7.51 9.64 16.57
N ILE A 69 -8.47 9.19 15.77
CA ILE A 69 -9.68 8.51 16.27
C ILE A 69 -9.27 7.19 16.91
N PHE A 70 -8.44 6.40 16.22
CA PHE A 70 -7.95 5.10 16.65
C PHE A 70 -7.23 5.20 18.01
N ASN A 71 -6.31 6.16 18.16
CA ASN A 71 -5.65 6.43 19.45
C ASN A 71 -6.66 6.82 20.55
N SER A 72 -7.69 7.60 20.23
CA SER A 72 -8.71 7.96 21.24
C SER A 72 -9.60 6.79 21.65
N LEU A 73 -9.69 5.74 20.82
CA LEU A 73 -10.48 4.54 21.10
C LEU A 73 -9.73 3.57 22.01
N GLU A 74 -8.39 3.55 21.92
CA GLU A 74 -7.51 2.78 22.81
C GLU A 74 -7.80 3.07 24.29
N ASP A 75 -8.01 4.35 24.64
CA ASP A 75 -8.31 4.78 26.01
C ASP A 75 -9.79 4.57 26.44
N LYS A 76 -10.71 4.44 25.48
CA LYS A 76 -12.16 4.44 25.74
C LYS A 76 -12.79 3.06 25.76
N LEU A 77 -12.21 2.11 25.03
CA LEU A 77 -12.76 0.77 24.86
C LEU A 77 -12.20 -0.20 25.90
N LEU A 78 -12.96 -1.24 26.20
CA LEU A 78 -12.46 -2.36 26.97
C LEU A 78 -11.41 -3.15 26.15
N PRO A 79 -10.43 -3.81 26.78
CA PRO A 79 -9.38 -4.53 26.06
C PRO A 79 -9.91 -5.54 25.04
N ASP A 80 -10.95 -6.29 25.38
CA ASP A 80 -11.54 -7.30 24.48
C ASP A 80 -12.25 -6.66 23.27
N GLU A 81 -12.94 -5.52 23.48
CA GLU A 81 -13.61 -4.79 22.40
C GLU A 81 -12.59 -4.14 21.46
N TYR A 82 -11.51 -3.58 22.03
CA TYR A 82 -10.41 -3.00 21.28
C TYR A 82 -9.70 -4.05 20.43
N PHE A 83 -9.46 -5.24 20.99
CA PHE A 83 -8.87 -6.36 20.25
C PHE A 83 -9.74 -6.80 19.06
N ASN A 84 -11.06 -6.96 19.27
CA ASN A 84 -11.99 -7.30 18.18
C ASN A 84 -12.04 -6.21 17.09
N LEU A 85 -11.94 -4.93 17.49
CA LEU A 85 -11.88 -3.81 16.56
C LEU A 85 -10.61 -3.84 15.71
N ILE A 86 -9.45 -4.12 16.32
CA ILE A 86 -8.18 -4.28 15.60
C ILE A 86 -8.28 -5.40 14.57
N GLN A 87 -8.74 -6.59 14.98
CA GLN A 87 -8.90 -7.72 14.06
C GLN A 87 -9.83 -7.39 12.90
N THR A 88 -10.92 -6.67 13.18
CA THR A 88 -11.85 -6.23 12.13
C THR A 88 -11.17 -5.26 11.16
N ILE A 89 -10.37 -4.31 11.65
CA ILE A 89 -9.64 -3.36 10.79
C ILE A 89 -8.61 -4.09 9.93
N GLN A 90 -7.81 -4.97 10.53
CA GLN A 90 -6.81 -5.77 9.81
C GLN A 90 -7.45 -6.58 8.68
N HIS A 91 -8.53 -7.31 9.00
CA HIS A 91 -9.27 -8.08 8.00
C HIS A 91 -9.83 -7.18 6.87
N ARG A 92 -10.35 -6.00 7.20
CA ARG A 92 -10.85 -5.06 6.18
C ARG A 92 -9.73 -4.53 5.29
N PHE A 93 -8.55 -4.27 5.85
CA PHE A 93 -7.40 -3.83 5.07
C PHE A 93 -6.90 -4.93 4.13
N ASP A 94 -6.83 -6.19 4.59
CA ASP A 94 -6.51 -7.33 3.73
C ASP A 94 -7.52 -7.49 2.57
N VAL A 95 -8.82 -7.39 2.87
CA VAL A 95 -9.88 -7.45 1.85
C VAL A 95 -9.76 -6.30 0.85
N MET A 96 -9.51 -5.07 1.33
CA MET A 96 -9.33 -3.91 0.45
C MET A 96 -8.14 -4.08 -0.49
N LEU A 97 -7.00 -4.56 0.01
CA LEU A 97 -5.79 -4.74 -0.80
C LEU A 97 -5.93 -5.92 -1.78
N SER A 98 -6.54 -7.03 -1.35
CA SER A 98 -6.73 -8.22 -2.20
C SER A 98 -7.76 -8.01 -3.32
N GLN A 99 -8.80 -7.22 -3.10
CA GLN A 99 -9.85 -6.94 -4.09
C GLN A 99 -9.56 -5.72 -4.96
N SER A 100 -8.49 -4.98 -4.67
CA SER A 100 -8.10 -3.81 -5.47
C SER A 100 -7.52 -4.26 -6.81
N GLU A 101 -8.08 -3.76 -7.92
CA GLU A 101 -7.54 -4.03 -9.27
C GLU A 101 -6.62 -2.91 -9.76
N ILE A 102 -6.94 -1.66 -9.42
CA ILE A 102 -6.27 -0.46 -9.96
C ILE A 102 -5.07 -0.05 -9.11
N PHE A 103 -5.01 -0.48 -7.84
CA PHE A 103 -3.94 -0.14 -6.88
C PHE A 103 -3.57 1.35 -6.90
N TYR A 104 -4.57 2.21 -6.67
CA TYR A 104 -4.36 3.65 -6.74
C TYR A 104 -3.33 4.13 -5.69
N PRO A 105 -2.22 4.81 -6.08
CA PRO A 105 -1.11 5.06 -5.17
C PRO A 105 -1.48 5.84 -3.91
N SER A 106 -2.28 6.90 -4.01
CA SER A 106 -2.65 7.71 -2.84
C SER A 106 -3.51 6.91 -1.84
N PHE A 107 -4.30 5.95 -2.32
CA PHE A 107 -5.11 5.07 -1.47
C PHE A 107 -4.25 4.04 -0.76
N VAL A 108 -3.40 3.33 -1.51
CA VAL A 108 -2.49 2.33 -0.93
C VAL A 108 -1.53 3.00 0.06
N ALA A 109 -0.99 4.17 -0.29
CA ALA A 109 -0.19 4.97 0.63
C ALA A 109 -0.95 5.35 1.91
N ALA A 110 -2.24 5.74 1.82
CA ALA A 110 -3.04 6.07 2.99
C ALA A 110 -3.18 4.90 3.96
N LEU A 111 -3.42 3.70 3.43
CA LEU A 111 -3.51 2.48 4.24
C LEU A 111 -2.16 2.16 4.89
N LEU A 112 -1.08 2.22 4.13
CA LEU A 112 0.27 1.97 4.65
C LEU A 112 0.67 2.99 5.71
N ASP A 113 0.34 4.28 5.52
CA ASP A 113 0.60 5.34 6.51
C ASP A 113 -0.07 5.03 7.86
N ILE A 114 -1.30 4.49 7.83
CA ILE A 114 -2.03 4.07 9.04
C ILE A 114 -1.34 2.88 9.72
N VAL A 115 -0.98 1.85 8.95
CA VAL A 115 -0.37 0.64 9.51
C VAL A 115 1.01 0.96 10.10
N LEU A 116 1.78 1.81 9.42
CA LEU A 116 3.06 2.33 9.90
C LEU A 116 2.94 3.18 11.17
N SER A 117 1.78 3.79 11.44
CA SER A 117 1.59 4.58 12.66
C SER A 117 1.54 3.72 13.93
N LYS A 118 1.17 2.44 13.82
CA LYS A 118 1.02 1.48 14.94
C LYS A 118 1.44 0.05 14.51
N PRO A 119 2.72 -0.18 14.18
CA PRO A 119 3.18 -1.45 13.61
C PRO A 119 3.03 -2.65 14.57
N GLU A 120 3.06 -2.41 15.87
CA GLU A 120 2.88 -3.46 16.89
C GLU A 120 1.42 -3.93 17.02
N GLN A 121 0.46 -3.08 16.67
CA GLN A 121 -0.97 -3.34 16.87
C GLN A 121 -1.66 -3.76 15.57
N ILE A 122 -1.31 -3.13 14.45
CA ILE A 122 -1.92 -3.40 13.15
C ILE A 122 -0.92 -4.18 12.30
N GLN A 123 -1.19 -5.46 12.09
CA GLN A 123 -0.42 -6.33 11.22
C GLN A 123 -1.29 -6.73 10.03
N ILE A 124 -0.78 -6.47 8.82
CA ILE A 124 -1.37 -6.90 7.54
C ILE A 124 -0.49 -8.01 6.97
N SER A 125 -1.07 -8.92 6.19
CA SER A 125 -0.30 -9.96 5.51
C SER A 125 0.76 -9.36 4.55
N SER A 126 2.00 -9.82 4.69
CA SER A 126 3.16 -9.32 3.94
C SER A 126 2.99 -9.46 2.41
N GLN A 127 2.27 -10.49 1.96
CA GLN A 127 1.95 -10.74 0.55
C GLN A 127 1.11 -9.62 -0.07
N TYR A 128 0.14 -9.07 0.68
CA TYR A 128 -0.74 -8.02 0.17
C TYR A 128 -0.01 -6.68 0.15
N ILE A 129 0.87 -6.43 1.13
CA ILE A 129 1.72 -5.24 1.16
C ILE A 129 2.68 -5.25 -0.03
N SER A 130 3.40 -6.36 -0.27
CA SER A 130 4.36 -6.44 -1.37
C SER A 130 3.68 -6.30 -2.73
N ALA A 131 2.60 -7.05 -2.98
CA ALA A 131 1.85 -6.96 -4.22
C ALA A 131 1.29 -5.54 -4.45
N SER A 132 0.69 -4.93 -3.44
CA SER A 132 0.07 -3.61 -3.58
C SER A 132 1.11 -2.50 -3.78
N THR A 133 2.26 -2.59 -3.10
CA THR A 133 3.32 -1.58 -3.21
C THR A 133 4.04 -1.63 -4.54
N ILE A 134 4.28 -2.83 -5.10
CA ILE A 134 4.82 -3.00 -6.45
C ILE A 134 3.83 -2.46 -7.48
N SER A 135 2.56 -2.87 -7.39
CA SER A 135 1.51 -2.40 -8.31
C SER A 135 1.26 -0.89 -8.24
N SER A 136 1.49 -0.27 -7.08
CA SER A 136 1.31 1.17 -6.87
C SER A 136 2.57 2.01 -7.10
N HIS A 137 3.72 1.40 -7.40
CA HIS A 137 5.03 2.07 -7.46
C HIS A 137 5.43 2.80 -6.16
N LEU A 138 5.17 2.15 -5.02
CA LEU A 138 5.46 2.67 -3.68
C LEU A 138 6.47 1.79 -2.93
N GLU A 139 7.50 1.31 -3.63
CA GLU A 139 8.46 0.35 -3.09
C GLU A 139 9.30 0.94 -1.94
N SER A 140 9.49 2.25 -1.91
CA SER A 140 10.17 2.95 -0.82
C SER A 140 9.42 2.82 0.51
N VAL A 141 8.08 2.91 0.49
CA VAL A 141 7.22 2.76 1.66
C VAL A 141 7.23 1.30 2.15
N ALA A 142 7.22 0.34 1.21
CA ALA A 142 7.32 -1.08 1.52
C ALA A 142 8.62 -1.44 2.25
N LYS A 143 9.74 -0.86 1.82
CA LYS A 143 11.05 -1.06 2.46
C LYS A 143 11.07 -0.53 3.89
N CYS A 144 10.45 0.63 4.13
CA CYS A 144 10.29 1.16 5.49
C CYS A 144 9.42 0.24 6.36
N TYR A 145 8.33 -0.29 5.81
CA TYR A 145 7.48 -1.25 6.51
C TYR A 145 8.21 -2.52 6.90
N ARG A 146 8.99 -3.10 5.96
CA ARG A 146 9.81 -4.29 6.19
C ARG A 146 10.86 -4.07 7.27
N SER A 147 11.47 -2.89 7.30
CA SER A 147 12.47 -2.50 8.32
C SER A 147 11.85 -2.31 9.71
N LEU A 148 10.63 -1.76 9.79
CA LEU A 148 9.94 -1.50 11.07
C LEU A 148 9.23 -2.72 11.65
N ALA A 149 8.81 -3.67 10.82
CA ALA A 149 8.03 -4.83 11.25
C ALA A 149 8.87 -5.96 11.88
N ASN A 150 10.17 -5.79 12.13
CA ASN A 150 11.07 -6.85 12.62
C ASN A 150 10.85 -8.20 11.90
N TYR A 151 10.66 -8.16 10.58
CA TYR A 151 10.93 -9.36 9.78
C TYR A 151 12.45 -9.51 9.74
N ASP A 152 12.99 -10.14 10.78
CA ASP A 152 14.35 -10.63 10.78
C ASP A 152 14.56 -11.49 9.51
N ASP A 153 15.71 -11.26 8.88
CA ASP A 153 16.30 -12.03 7.78
C ASP A 153 15.72 -11.87 6.36
N VAL A 154 16.11 -10.77 5.70
CA VAL A 154 17.01 -10.96 4.54
C VAL A 154 18.22 -10.12 4.84
N ARG A 155 19.15 -10.69 5.61
CA ARG A 155 20.51 -10.18 5.73
C ARG A 155 21.04 -9.86 4.33
N GLU A 156 21.66 -8.69 4.23
CA GLU A 156 22.81 -8.51 3.34
C GLU A 156 23.91 -9.48 3.80
N GLU A 157 23.73 -10.79 3.59
CA GLU A 157 24.84 -11.72 3.77
C GLU A 157 25.88 -11.39 2.71
N SER A 158 27.15 -11.47 3.11
CA SER A 158 28.27 -11.21 2.22
C SER A 158 28.07 -12.05 0.95
N HIS A 159 28.27 -11.44 -0.22
CA HIS A 159 28.03 -12.09 -1.52
C HIS A 159 28.69 -13.49 -1.62
N THR A 160 29.76 -13.71 -0.85
CA THR A 160 30.47 -14.99 -0.68
C THR A 160 29.72 -16.05 0.13
N ASP A 161 29.05 -15.69 1.23
CA ASP A 161 28.29 -16.63 2.06
C ASP A 161 27.01 -17.08 1.33
N PHE A 162 26.38 -16.15 0.61
CA PHE A 162 25.25 -16.44 -0.27
C PHE A 162 25.62 -17.40 -1.41
N LEU A 163 26.79 -17.24 -2.04
CA LEU A 163 27.26 -18.14 -3.09
C LEU A 163 27.59 -19.54 -2.55
N LEU A 164 28.09 -19.65 -1.32
CA LEU A 164 28.32 -20.94 -0.65
C LEU A 164 26.99 -21.64 -0.32
N ALA A 165 26.00 -20.90 0.18
CA ALA A 165 24.66 -21.41 0.43
C ALA A 165 23.99 -21.89 -0.88
N LEU A 166 24.09 -21.10 -1.95
CA LEU A 166 23.56 -21.46 -3.27
C LEU A 166 24.23 -22.71 -3.86
N ASN A 167 25.55 -22.85 -3.70
CA ASN A 167 26.26 -24.05 -4.14
C ASN A 167 25.85 -25.29 -3.32
N SER A 168 25.63 -25.12 -2.01
CA SER A 168 25.13 -26.21 -1.16
C SER A 168 23.70 -26.64 -1.52
N TYR A 169 22.84 -25.68 -1.90
CA TYR A 169 21.47 -25.95 -2.36
C TYR A 169 21.45 -26.66 -3.73
N ILE A 170 22.26 -26.22 -4.71
CA ILE A 170 22.40 -26.91 -6.01
C ILE A 170 22.87 -28.36 -5.79
N THR A 171 23.84 -28.57 -4.89
CA THR A 171 24.34 -29.91 -4.53
C THR A 171 23.25 -30.76 -3.86
N ALA A 172 22.38 -30.14 -3.05
CA ALA A 172 21.23 -30.82 -2.44
C ALA A 172 20.16 -31.18 -3.49
N LEU A 173 19.84 -30.29 -4.44
CA LEU A 173 18.91 -30.57 -5.54
C LEU A 173 19.36 -31.73 -6.42
N GLU A 174 20.66 -31.80 -6.73
CA GLU A 174 21.23 -32.94 -7.45
C GLU A 174 21.06 -34.26 -6.66
N GLN A 175 21.20 -34.21 -5.33
CA GLN A 175 20.96 -35.36 -4.44
C GLN A 175 19.48 -35.72 -4.27
N TYR A 176 18.57 -34.75 -4.29
CA TYR A 176 17.12 -34.94 -4.11
C TYR A 176 16.38 -35.34 -5.39
N SER A 177 17.03 -35.32 -6.56
CA SER A 177 16.46 -35.73 -7.84
C SER A 177 16.07 -37.23 -7.95
N LEU A 178 16.12 -38.00 -6.85
CA LEU A 178 15.86 -39.44 -6.85
C LEU A 178 14.93 -39.99 -5.75
N THR A 179 14.24 -39.18 -4.95
CA THR A 179 13.32 -39.75 -3.95
C THR A 179 11.99 -39.01 -3.76
N ASP A 180 10.95 -39.70 -4.24
CA ASP A 180 9.57 -39.80 -3.76
C ASP A 180 8.54 -38.68 -3.99
N GLU A 181 7.51 -39.06 -4.77
CA GLU A 181 6.25 -38.38 -5.09
C GLU A 181 5.29 -38.18 -3.88
N THR A 182 5.78 -38.06 -2.64
CA THR A 182 4.87 -38.19 -1.46
C THR A 182 5.07 -37.18 -0.33
N LEU A 183 5.26 -35.89 -0.60
CA LEU A 183 5.02 -34.87 0.42
C LEU A 183 4.43 -33.57 -0.16
N ASN A 184 3.12 -33.43 0.00
CA ASN A 184 2.36 -32.23 -0.35
C ASN A 184 2.44 -31.23 0.82
N ASP A 185 3.60 -30.59 1.01
CA ASP A 185 3.79 -29.55 2.01
C ASP A 185 3.96 -28.20 1.31
N SER A 186 2.98 -27.30 1.48
CA SER A 186 2.99 -25.93 0.95
C SER A 186 4.21 -25.09 1.38
N ILE A 187 4.90 -25.52 2.44
CA ILE A 187 6.17 -24.93 2.90
C ILE A 187 7.31 -25.25 1.92
N LEU A 188 7.32 -26.46 1.35
CA LEU A 188 8.32 -26.90 0.37
C LEU A 188 8.18 -26.12 -0.94
N GLU A 189 6.96 -25.77 -1.32
CA GLU A 189 6.65 -24.99 -2.53
C GLU A 189 7.15 -23.54 -2.41
N LEU A 190 6.91 -22.89 -1.26
CA LEU A 190 7.42 -21.54 -0.99
C LEU A 190 8.95 -21.49 -0.91
N GLU A 191 9.57 -22.51 -0.30
CA GLU A 191 11.01 -22.64 -0.23
C GLU A 191 11.61 -22.87 -1.62
N HIS A 192 11.01 -23.74 -2.43
CA HIS A 192 11.40 -23.98 -3.81
C HIS A 192 11.29 -22.72 -4.68
N GLU A 193 10.20 -21.95 -4.56
CA GLU A 193 9.99 -20.70 -5.29
C GLU A 193 11.03 -19.64 -4.88
N PHE A 194 11.30 -19.50 -3.59
CA PHE A 194 12.32 -18.60 -3.06
C PHE A 194 13.73 -18.92 -3.61
N TRP A 195 14.14 -20.19 -3.59
CA TRP A 195 15.45 -20.60 -4.10
C TRP A 195 15.55 -20.47 -5.62
N THR A 196 14.48 -20.79 -6.35
CA THR A 196 14.42 -20.63 -7.81
C THR A 196 14.62 -19.17 -8.20
N GLN A 197 13.91 -18.25 -7.54
CA GLN A 197 14.01 -16.82 -7.82
C GLN A 197 15.40 -16.25 -7.47
N SER A 198 15.99 -16.77 -6.40
CA SER A 198 17.35 -16.41 -5.95
C SER A 198 18.42 -16.85 -6.95
N ILE A 199 18.31 -18.07 -7.50
CA ILE A 199 19.19 -18.60 -8.56
C ILE A 199 19.08 -17.75 -9.82
N LEU A 200 17.86 -17.42 -10.27
CA LEU A 200 17.64 -16.60 -11.46
C LEU A 200 18.29 -15.20 -11.35
N ASN A 201 18.16 -14.56 -10.18
CA ASN A 201 18.79 -13.27 -9.92
C ASN A 201 20.32 -13.35 -10.03
N CYS A 202 20.93 -14.42 -9.52
CA CYS A 202 22.38 -14.62 -9.61
C CYS A 202 22.84 -14.98 -11.02
N CYS A 203 22.11 -15.84 -11.74
CA CYS A 203 22.42 -16.15 -13.13
C CYS A 203 22.37 -14.90 -14.02
N ASN A 204 21.39 -14.00 -13.77
CA ASN A 204 21.27 -12.73 -14.47
C ASN A 204 22.46 -11.79 -14.17
N GLN A 205 22.87 -11.68 -12.90
CA GLN A 205 24.04 -10.87 -12.52
C GLN A 205 25.36 -11.40 -13.10
N LEU A 206 25.48 -12.73 -13.25
CA LEU A 206 26.67 -13.41 -13.77
C LEU A 206 26.65 -13.60 -15.30
N ASN A 207 25.62 -13.11 -16.01
CA ASN A 207 25.40 -13.34 -17.45
C ASN A 207 25.44 -14.83 -17.86
N ASN A 208 25.03 -15.74 -16.97
CA ASN A 208 25.07 -17.19 -17.23
C ASN A 208 23.70 -17.71 -17.70
N TRP A 209 23.42 -17.44 -18.98
CA TRP A 209 22.11 -17.71 -19.60
C TRP A 209 21.81 -19.19 -19.84
N THR A 210 22.85 -20.03 -19.93
CA THR A 210 22.71 -21.49 -20.15
C THR A 210 22.13 -22.24 -18.96
N ILE A 211 22.47 -21.84 -17.74
CA ILE A 211 21.87 -22.42 -16.53
C ILE A 211 20.43 -21.90 -16.39
N MET A 212 20.23 -20.61 -16.65
CA MET A 212 18.94 -19.94 -16.55
C MET A 212 17.86 -20.60 -17.43
N SER A 213 18.21 -21.01 -18.66
CA SER A 213 17.28 -21.70 -19.56
C SER A 213 16.92 -23.11 -19.12
N ASN A 214 17.80 -23.80 -18.38
CA ASN A 214 17.58 -25.19 -17.95
C ASN A 214 16.70 -25.28 -16.70
N THR A 215 16.66 -24.23 -15.86
CA THR A 215 15.79 -24.13 -14.67
C THR A 215 14.29 -24.16 -14.99
N TYR A 216 13.89 -23.95 -16.25
CA TYR A 216 12.48 -23.96 -16.70
C TYR A 216 12.03 -25.28 -17.37
N ILE A 217 12.89 -26.31 -17.42
CA ILE A 217 12.63 -27.54 -18.21
C ILE A 217 12.09 -28.71 -17.36
N TYR A 218 11.90 -28.54 -16.04
CA TYR A 218 11.31 -29.57 -15.18
C TYR A 218 9.96 -29.15 -14.62
#